data_AF-A0A3D0Q0Q4-F1
#
_entry.id   AF-A0A3D0Q0Q4-F1
#
_cell.length_a   1.000
_cell.length_b   1.000
_cell.length_c   1.000
_cell.angle_alpha   90.00
_cell.angle_beta   90.00
_cell.angle_gamma   90.00
#
_symmetry.space_group_name_H-M   'P 1'
#
loop_
_entity.id
_entity.type
_entity.pdbx_description
1 polymer ?
#
loop_
_entity_poly.entity_id
_entity_poly.type
_entity_poly.pdbx_seq_one_letter_code
_entity_poly.pdbx_strand_id
1 'polypeptide(L)'
;VPYHWGRYRGLADMLKQPPLREHMMKNVFFDTCVYHQPGIDLLFEVIDLDNILFGSEMIGAVRGIDPETGYYFDDTKRYIDALDLTDEQRKQVYSGNARRVYPGLDKKLKELGIG
;
A
#
# COMPACT_ATOMS: atom_id res chain seq x y z
N VAL A 1 8.59 6.61 0.89
CA VAL A 1 8.60 7.29 -0.43
C VAL A 1 9.10 6.30 -1.48
N PRO A 2 8.20 5.57 -2.17
CA PRO A 2 8.57 4.62 -3.24
C PRO A 2 9.48 5.25 -4.31
N TYR A 3 9.27 6.53 -4.61
CA TYR A 3 10.13 7.32 -5.51
C TYR A 3 11.60 7.42 -5.09
N HIS A 4 11.94 7.22 -3.81
CA HIS A 4 13.32 7.23 -3.33
C HIS A 4 13.88 5.83 -3.05
N TRP A 5 13.21 4.77 -3.51
CA TRP A 5 13.60 3.38 -3.24
C TRP A 5 15.05 3.09 -3.62
N GLY A 6 15.51 3.58 -4.78
CA GLY A 6 16.90 3.46 -5.21
C GLY A 6 17.90 4.09 -4.25
N ARG A 7 17.59 5.27 -3.69
CA ARG A 7 18.44 5.95 -2.69
C ARG A 7 18.56 5.10 -1.43
N TYR A 8 17.46 4.54 -0.92
CA TYR A 8 17.50 3.71 0.28
C TYR A 8 18.30 2.42 0.05
N ARG A 9 18.18 1.78 -1.13
CA ARG A 9 19.01 0.62 -1.49
C ARG A 9 20.50 0.98 -1.52
N GLY A 10 20.85 2.11 -2.14
CA GLY A 10 22.23 2.58 -2.19
C GLY A 10 22.80 2.93 -0.81
N LEU A 11 21.98 3.49 0.09
CA LEU A 11 22.40 3.74 1.47
C LEU A 11 22.63 2.44 2.25
N ALA A 12 21.76 1.44 2.09
CA ALA A 12 21.94 0.14 2.73
C ALA A 12 23.25 -0.53 2.27
N ASP A 13 23.53 -0.49 0.97
CA ASP A 13 24.77 -0.98 0.38
C ASP A 13 26.01 -0.23 0.92
N MET A 14 26.00 1.11 0.86
CA MET A 14 27.08 1.96 1.37
C MET A 14 27.38 1.69 2.85
N LEU A 15 26.34 1.44 3.66
CA LEU A 15 26.44 1.16 5.09
C LEU A 15 26.64 -0.32 5.42
N LYS A 16 26.84 -1.19 4.40
CA LYS A 16 27.00 -2.64 4.53
C LYS A 16 25.88 -3.30 5.35
N GLN A 17 24.66 -2.78 5.22
CA GLN A 17 23.46 -3.35 5.83
C GLN A 17 22.91 -4.48 4.94
N PRO A 18 22.12 -5.41 5.49
CA PRO A 18 21.38 -6.37 4.68
C PRO A 18 20.46 -5.65 3.66
N PRO A 19 20.01 -6.33 2.59
CA PRO A 19 19.04 -5.77 1.67
C PRO A 19 17.77 -5.28 2.40
N LEU A 20 17.19 -4.14 1.96
CA LEU A 20 16.00 -3.56 2.61
C LEU A 20 14.86 -4.58 2.77
N ARG A 21 14.66 -5.42 1.74
CA ARG A 21 13.66 -6.50 1.75
C ARG A 21 13.83 -7.48 2.90
N GLU A 22 15.07 -7.76 3.31
CA GLU A 22 15.36 -8.79 4.31
C GLU A 22 15.22 -8.32 5.76
N HIS A 23 15.53 -7.05 6.02
CA HIS A 23 15.61 -6.52 7.39
C HIS A 23 14.57 -5.43 7.72
N MET A 24 14.21 -4.56 6.77
CA MET A 24 13.20 -3.52 7.01
C MET A 24 11.79 -3.98 6.66
N MET A 25 11.62 -4.65 5.52
CA MET A 25 10.29 -4.99 5.00
C MET A 25 9.59 -6.12 5.76
N LYS A 26 10.20 -6.67 6.81
CA LYS A 26 9.48 -7.52 7.77
C LYS A 26 8.63 -6.71 8.76
N ASN A 27 8.97 -5.44 8.95
CA ASN A 27 8.43 -4.60 10.02
C ASN A 27 7.87 -3.27 9.52
N VAL A 28 8.09 -2.90 8.26
CA VAL A 28 7.67 -1.64 7.65
C VAL A 28 6.62 -1.89 6.58
N PHE A 29 5.56 -1.10 6.60
CA PHE A 29 4.41 -1.21 5.72
C PHE A 29 4.07 0.17 5.15
N PHE A 30 3.44 0.19 3.98
CA PHE A 30 3.04 1.40 3.27
C PHE A 30 1.53 1.34 3.01
N ASP A 31 0.84 2.46 3.20
CA ASP A 31 -0.55 2.57 2.77
C ASP A 31 -0.64 2.97 1.29
N THR A 32 -1.86 2.94 0.76
CA THR A 32 -2.17 3.38 -0.61
C THR A 32 -2.68 4.82 -0.67
N CYS A 33 -2.34 5.68 0.30
CA CYS A 33 -2.74 7.09 0.34
C CYS A 33 -1.92 7.93 -0.67
N VAL A 34 -1.99 7.55 -1.94
CA VAL A 34 -1.28 8.15 -3.07
C VAL A 34 -2.32 8.52 -4.13
N TYR A 35 -2.48 9.82 -4.35
CA TYR A 35 -3.66 10.40 -5.02
C TYR A 35 -3.54 10.53 -6.54
N HIS A 36 -2.91 9.56 -7.21
CA HIS A 36 -2.90 9.46 -8.66
C HIS A 36 -2.38 8.09 -9.12
N GLN A 37 -2.79 7.65 -10.31
CA GLN A 37 -2.42 6.34 -10.85
C GLN A 37 -0.90 6.12 -10.94
N PRO A 38 -0.08 7.04 -11.50
CA PRO A 38 1.35 6.79 -11.66
C PRO A 38 2.09 6.56 -10.34
N GLY A 39 1.64 7.20 -9.26
CA GLY A 39 2.20 7.00 -7.92
C GLY A 39 1.85 5.63 -7.34
N ILE A 40 0.62 5.16 -7.58
CA ILE A 40 0.19 3.81 -7.20
C ILE A 40 0.93 2.75 -8.04
N ASP A 41 1.10 2.97 -9.34
CA ASP A 41 1.87 2.06 -10.21
C ASP A 41 3.30 1.89 -9.68
N LEU A 42 3.98 3.00 -9.37
CA LEU A 42 5.33 2.97 -8.81
C LEU A 42 5.39 2.27 -7.45
N LEU A 43 4.38 2.48 -6.59
CA LEU A 43 4.29 1.80 -5.29
C LEU A 43 4.29 0.28 -5.48
N PHE A 44 3.46 -0.23 -6.38
CA PHE A 44 3.32 -1.67 -6.65
C PHE A 44 4.49 -2.26 -7.45
N GLU A 45 5.22 -1.44 -8.20
CA GLU A 45 6.43 -1.89 -8.91
C GLU A 45 7.59 -2.17 -7.95
N VAL A 46 7.81 -1.30 -6.95
CA VAL A 46 9.04 -1.32 -6.15
C VAL A 46 8.89 -1.91 -4.75
N ILE A 47 7.67 -1.96 -4.22
CA ILE A 47 7.35 -2.48 -2.89
C ILE A 47 6.69 -3.86 -3.02
N ASP A 48 7.14 -4.81 -2.20
CA ASP A 48 6.58 -6.15 -2.21
C ASP A 48 5.11 -6.11 -1.74
N LEU A 49 4.24 -6.92 -2.36
CA LEU A 49 2.79 -6.87 -2.14
C LEU A 49 2.39 -7.04 -0.66
N ASP A 50 3.13 -7.87 0.09
CA ASP A 50 2.95 -8.11 1.52
C ASP A 50 3.09 -6.83 2.37
N ASN A 51 3.71 -5.79 1.83
CA ASN A 51 3.99 -4.55 2.53
C ASN A 51 3.01 -3.43 2.23
N ILE A 52 2.01 -3.67 1.38
CA ILE A 52 1.05 -2.64 0.94
C ILE A 52 -0.31 -2.88 1.62
N LEU A 53 -0.83 -1.86 2.28
CA LEU A 53 -2.13 -1.88 2.93
C LEU A 53 -3.03 -0.85 2.26
N PHE A 54 -4.28 -1.22 1.97
CA PHE A 54 -5.23 -0.26 1.46
C PHE A 54 -5.51 0.87 2.47
N GLY A 55 -5.51 2.10 1.97
CA GLY A 55 -5.86 3.32 2.69
C GLY A 55 -6.20 4.44 1.70
N SER A 56 -7.11 5.32 2.10
CA SER A 56 -7.52 6.49 1.31
C SER A 56 -7.39 7.83 2.03
N GLU A 57 -7.37 7.82 3.36
CA GLU A 57 -7.44 9.03 4.19
C GLU A 57 -8.60 9.97 3.80
N MET A 58 -9.75 9.39 3.38
CA MET A 58 -10.88 10.16 2.85
C MET A 58 -11.37 11.24 3.81
N ILE A 59 -11.83 12.36 3.25
CA ILE A 59 -12.25 13.56 4.03
C ILE A 59 -11.05 14.20 4.77
N GLY A 60 -9.83 13.85 4.38
CA GLY A 60 -8.59 14.40 4.89
C GLY A 60 -8.18 15.71 4.20
N ALA A 61 -6.90 15.77 3.83
CA ALA A 61 -6.23 16.97 3.32
C ALA A 61 -6.71 17.42 1.93
N VAL A 62 -7.05 16.46 1.05
CA VAL A 62 -7.49 16.73 -0.33
C VAL A 62 -8.90 16.17 -0.50
N ARG A 63 -9.87 17.06 -0.71
CA ARG A 63 -11.30 16.71 -0.88
C ARG A 63 -11.82 17.04 -2.28
N GLY A 64 -10.92 17.47 -3.16
CA GLY A 64 -11.25 17.96 -4.48
C GLY A 64 -11.47 16.82 -5.46
N ILE A 65 -12.24 17.13 -6.50
CA ILE A 65 -12.30 16.31 -7.72
C ILE A 65 -11.09 16.69 -8.57
N ASP A 66 -10.38 15.69 -9.04
CA ASP A 66 -9.33 15.82 -10.03
C ASP A 66 -9.96 16.18 -11.39
N PRO A 67 -9.63 17.36 -11.96
CA PRO A 67 -10.19 17.79 -13.24
C PRO A 67 -9.75 16.93 -14.42
N GLU A 68 -8.63 16.17 -14.31
CA GLU A 68 -8.13 15.32 -15.39
C GLU A 68 -8.92 14.02 -15.50
N THR A 69 -9.40 13.50 -14.37
CA THR A 69 -10.07 12.19 -14.30
C THR A 69 -11.56 12.29 -14.00
N GLY A 70 -12.04 13.40 -13.43
CA GLY A 70 -13.42 13.60 -13.01
C GLY A 70 -13.79 12.86 -11.71
N TYR A 71 -12.81 12.31 -11.00
CA TYR A 71 -12.99 11.57 -9.75
C TYR A 71 -12.31 12.28 -8.58
N TYR A 72 -12.67 11.91 -7.34
CA TYR A 72 -11.97 12.43 -6.17
C TYR A 72 -10.53 11.95 -6.13
N PHE A 73 -9.61 12.84 -5.76
CA PHE A 73 -8.20 12.50 -5.57
C PHE A 73 -8.01 11.37 -4.53
N ASP A 74 -8.78 11.41 -3.46
CA ASP A 74 -8.75 10.47 -2.33
C ASP A 74 -9.62 9.22 -2.56
N ASP A 75 -10.22 9.02 -3.73
CA ASP A 75 -10.86 7.75 -4.11
C ASP A 75 -9.82 6.71 -4.56
N THR A 76 -8.92 6.37 -3.64
CA THR A 76 -7.72 5.56 -3.93
C THR A 76 -8.05 4.12 -4.36
N LYS A 77 -9.26 3.63 -4.04
CA LYS A 77 -9.72 2.31 -4.48
C LYS A 77 -9.69 2.20 -6.00
N ARG A 78 -10.01 3.29 -6.72
CA ARG A 78 -10.00 3.32 -8.19
C ARG A 78 -8.63 2.98 -8.75
N TYR A 79 -7.56 3.49 -8.14
CA TYR A 79 -6.21 3.25 -8.61
C TYR A 79 -5.80 1.79 -8.43
N ILE A 80 -6.22 1.15 -7.34
CA ILE A 80 -5.95 -0.27 -7.07
C ILE A 80 -6.79 -1.18 -7.98
N ASP A 81 -8.04 -0.82 -8.25
CA ASP A 81 -8.91 -1.56 -9.17
C ASP A 81 -8.39 -1.52 -10.62
N ALA A 82 -7.67 -0.45 -11.01
CA ALA A 82 -7.08 -0.30 -12.34
C ALA A 82 -5.78 -1.09 -12.55
N LEU A 83 -5.16 -1.61 -11.48
CA LEU A 83 -3.96 -2.44 -11.57
C LEU A 83 -4.29 -3.85 -12.10
N ASP A 84 -3.35 -4.44 -12.84
CA ASP A 84 -3.39 -5.84 -13.28
C ASP A 84 -3.05 -6.80 -12.13
N LEU A 85 -3.91 -6.82 -11.12
CA LEU A 85 -3.85 -7.73 -9.98
C LEU A 85 -4.86 -8.86 -10.14
N THR A 86 -4.45 -10.07 -9.78
CA THR A 86 -5.39 -11.16 -9.56
C THR A 86 -6.34 -10.82 -8.42
N ASP A 87 -7.50 -11.48 -8.38
CA ASP A 87 -8.47 -11.28 -7.29
C ASP A 87 -7.90 -11.58 -5.90
N GLU A 88 -6.98 -12.55 -5.82
CA GLU A 88 -6.33 -12.90 -4.56
C GLU A 88 -5.37 -11.80 -4.09
N GLN A 89 -4.55 -11.26 -5.00
CA GLN A 89 -3.67 -10.13 -4.70
C GLN A 89 -4.47 -8.88 -4.30
N ARG A 90 -5.59 -8.63 -4.98
CA ARG A 90 -6.47 -7.51 -4.66
C ARG A 90 -7.10 -7.66 -3.26
N LYS A 91 -7.58 -8.87 -2.91
CA LYS A 91 -8.06 -9.18 -1.55
C LYS A 91 -6.97 -9.04 -0.50
N GLN A 92 -5.74 -9.43 -0.84
CA GLN A 92 -4.60 -9.30 0.04
C GLN A 92 -4.35 -7.83 0.41
N VAL A 93 -4.34 -6.90 -0.56
CA VAL A 93 -4.16 -5.47 -0.29
C VAL A 93 -5.35 -4.86 0.47
N TYR A 94 -6.58 -5.21 0.08
CA TYR A 94 -7.78 -4.66 0.69
C TYR A 94 -8.05 -5.14 2.12
N SER A 95 -7.58 -6.34 2.48
CA SER A 95 -7.92 -6.93 3.79
C SER A 95 -6.83 -7.82 4.35
N GLY A 96 -6.27 -8.74 3.55
CA GLY A 96 -5.34 -9.77 4.03
C GLY A 96 -4.13 -9.21 4.79
N ASN A 97 -3.44 -8.24 4.20
CA ASN A 97 -2.27 -7.59 4.79
C ASN A 97 -2.65 -6.84 6.07
N ALA A 98 -3.75 -6.07 6.07
CA ALA A 98 -4.20 -5.35 7.24
C ALA A 98 -4.54 -6.30 8.41
N ARG A 99 -5.21 -7.43 8.14
CA ARG A 99 -5.51 -8.44 9.17
C ARG A 99 -4.25 -9.07 9.78
N ARG A 100 -3.22 -9.28 8.96
CA ARG A 100 -1.90 -9.77 9.44
C ARG A 100 -1.17 -8.71 10.28
N VAL A 101 -1.19 -7.45 9.87
CA VAL A 101 -0.50 -6.33 10.54
C VAL A 101 -1.22 -5.90 11.82
N TYR A 102 -2.54 -6.04 11.87
CA TYR A 102 -3.38 -5.71 13.03
C TYR A 102 -4.07 -6.98 13.59
N PRO A 103 -3.38 -7.86 14.33
CA PRO A 103 -3.95 -9.13 14.83
C PRO A 103 -5.20 -8.96 15.69
N GLY A 104 -5.32 -7.83 16.41
CA GLY A 104 -6.50 -7.51 17.20
C GLY A 104 -7.76 -7.25 16.34
N LEU A 105 -7.58 -6.69 15.14
CA LEU A 105 -8.66 -6.54 14.15
C LEU A 105 -9.06 -7.91 13.60
N ASP A 106 -8.09 -8.72 13.19
CA ASP A 106 -8.35 -10.07 12.66
C ASP A 106 -9.13 -10.95 13.63
N LYS A 107 -8.72 -10.94 14.91
CA LYS A 107 -9.42 -11.67 15.98
C LYS A 107 -10.89 -11.25 16.07
N LYS A 108 -11.17 -9.95 16.11
CA LYS A 108 -12.54 -9.43 16.19
C LYS A 108 -13.38 -9.79 14.98
N LEU A 109 -12.82 -9.73 13.77
CA LEU A 109 -13.52 -10.11 12.54
C LEU A 109 -13.89 -11.60 12.56
N LYS A 110 -12.97 -12.47 12.99
CA LYS A 110 -13.23 -13.91 13.15
C LYS A 110 -14.32 -14.20 14.18
N GLU A 111 -14.32 -13.49 15.31
CA GLU A 111 -15.38 -13.59 16.33
C GLU A 111 -16.77 -13.18 15.79
N LEU A 112 -16.81 -12.30 14.78
CA LEU A 112 -18.03 -11.91 14.07
C LEU A 112 -18.39 -12.84 12.90
N GLY A 113 -17.62 -13.91 12.67
CA GLY A 113 -17.84 -14.84 11.55
C GLY A 113 -17.36 -14.32 10.19
N ILE A 114 -16.55 -13.26 10.17
CA ILE A 114 -15.99 -12.67 8.95
C ILE A 114 -14.59 -13.28 8.72
N GLY A 115 -14.59 -14.32 7.90
CA GLY A 115 -13.42 -15.11 7.48
C GLY A 115 -12.63 -14.46 6.37
#